data_AF-A0A399RHZ7-F1
#
_entry.id   AF-A0A399RHZ7-F1
#
_cell.length_a   1.000
_cell.length_b   1.000
_cell.length_c   1.000
_cell.angle_alpha   90.00
_cell.angle_beta   90.00
_cell.angle_gamma   90.00
#
_symmetry.space_group_name_H-M   'P 1'
#
loop_
_entity.id
_entity.type
_entity.pdbx_description
1 polymer ?
#
loop_
_entity_poly.entity_id
_entity_poly.type
_entity_poly.pdbx_seq_one_letter_code
_entity_poly.pdbx_strand_id
1 'polypeptide(L)'
;MTDARVLQLLETYGAWPMAWPEEEREAAEAHLAAHPERFADALAEARLLDAAFEAEPMPEPDPSLAARILADAPQPRTARDSLGARLSRILMPNGQRWPAGAALASLGMGLFAGYTASASSVPATYETEAEAVVYAALGYDQYDTYLEEAPLDE
;
A
#
# COMPACT_ATOMS: atom_id res chain seq x y z
N MET A 1 12.23 15.93 -17.80
CA MET A 1 13.22 14.85 -17.78
C MET A 1 14.45 15.28 -18.55
N THR A 2 15.61 14.63 -18.40
CA THR A 2 16.79 14.87 -19.25
C THR A 2 16.84 13.89 -20.41
N ASP A 3 17.47 14.27 -21.53
CA ASP A 3 17.62 13.38 -22.69
C ASP A 3 18.36 12.08 -22.34
N ALA A 4 19.40 12.19 -21.51
CA ALA A 4 20.19 11.05 -21.06
C ALA A 4 19.33 10.03 -20.29
N ARG A 5 18.35 10.50 -19.49
CA ARG A 5 17.46 9.60 -18.76
C ARG A 5 16.50 8.87 -19.71
N VAL A 6 15.98 9.56 -20.73
CA VAL A 6 15.12 8.93 -21.74
C VAL A 6 15.88 7.88 -22.55
N LEU A 7 17.13 8.17 -22.94
CA LEU A 7 17.99 7.19 -23.61
C LEU A 7 18.25 5.96 -22.73
N GLN A 8 18.54 6.16 -21.45
CA GLN A 8 18.73 5.05 -20.51
C GLN A 8 17.45 4.20 -20.35
N LEU A 9 16.27 4.82 -20.34
CA LEU A 9 15.00 4.10 -20.32
C LEU A 9 14.84 3.23 -21.58
N LEU A 10 15.15 3.78 -22.76
CA LEU A 10 15.11 3.05 -24.02
C LEU A 10 16.09 1.87 -24.04
N GLU A 11 17.32 2.07 -23.55
CA GLU A 11 18.34 1.01 -23.48
C GLU A 11 17.98 -0.10 -22.48
N THR A 12 17.33 0.26 -21.36
CA THR A 12 17.05 -0.68 -20.26
C THR A 12 15.75 -1.46 -20.49
N TYR A 13 14.72 -0.78 -21.01
CA TYR A 13 13.35 -1.31 -21.06
C TYR A 13 12.80 -1.47 -22.48
N GLY A 14 13.54 -1.02 -23.51
CA GLY A 14 13.11 -1.10 -24.90
C GLY A 14 12.13 0.00 -25.31
N ALA A 15 11.54 -0.15 -26.50
CA ALA A 15 10.74 0.89 -27.14
C ALA A 15 9.31 1.02 -26.59
N TRP A 16 8.89 0.11 -25.70
CA TRP A 16 7.52 -0.01 -25.21
C TRP A 16 7.33 0.79 -23.92
N PRO A 17 6.54 1.88 -23.93
CA PRO A 17 6.39 2.73 -22.74
C PRO A 17 5.76 2.01 -21.54
N MET A 18 4.97 0.96 -21.80
CA MET A 18 4.37 0.14 -20.74
C MET A 18 5.40 -0.63 -19.89
N ALA A 19 6.62 -0.82 -20.40
CA ALA A 19 7.70 -1.47 -19.66
C ALA A 19 8.46 -0.49 -18.74
N TRP A 20 8.24 0.83 -18.89
CA TRP A 20 8.96 1.84 -18.13
C TRP A 20 8.41 2.00 -16.71
N PRO A 21 9.22 2.49 -15.75
CA PRO A 21 8.76 2.82 -14.41
C PRO A 21 7.58 3.81 -14.45
N GLU A 22 6.53 3.53 -13.67
CA GLU A 22 5.28 4.31 -13.64
C GLU A 22 5.54 5.80 -13.34
N GLU A 23 6.45 6.08 -12.41
CA GLU A 23 6.80 7.43 -11.96
C GLU A 23 7.42 8.29 -13.08
N GLU A 24 8.07 7.66 -14.06
CA GLU A 24 8.81 8.34 -15.12
C GLU A 24 8.14 8.22 -16.50
N ARG A 25 7.16 7.32 -16.67
CA ARG A 25 6.55 7.02 -17.98
C ARG A 25 5.96 8.28 -18.64
N GLU A 26 5.10 9.00 -17.93
CA GLU A 26 4.44 10.19 -18.47
C GLU A 26 5.46 11.30 -18.83
N ALA A 27 6.46 11.49 -17.97
CA ALA A 27 7.52 12.46 -18.21
C ALA A 27 8.40 12.06 -19.41
N ALA A 28 8.63 10.77 -19.64
CA ALA A 28 9.43 10.26 -20.74
C ALA A 28 8.67 10.39 -22.07
N GLU A 29 7.39 10.03 -22.09
CA GLU A 29 6.51 10.17 -23.26
C GLU A 29 6.37 11.63 -23.69
N ALA A 30 6.15 12.54 -22.73
CA ALA A 30 6.10 13.99 -23.01
C ALA A 30 7.42 14.50 -23.59
N HIS A 31 8.56 13.99 -23.09
CA HIS A 31 9.89 14.39 -23.56
C HIS A 31 10.22 13.85 -24.95
N LEU A 32 9.81 12.61 -25.25
CA LEU A 32 9.90 12.03 -26.59
C LEU A 32 9.02 12.80 -27.59
N ALA A 33 7.79 13.14 -27.20
CA ALA A 33 6.86 13.88 -28.05
C ALA A 33 7.35 15.30 -28.36
N ALA A 34 8.05 15.94 -27.41
CA ALA A 34 8.62 17.27 -27.60
C ALA A 34 9.83 17.28 -28.55
N HIS A 35 10.59 16.18 -28.61
CA HIS A 35 11.85 16.09 -29.37
C HIS A 35 11.99 14.79 -30.19
N PRO A 36 11.03 14.46 -31.09
CA PRO A 36 10.98 13.15 -31.74
C PRO A 36 12.23 12.86 -32.59
N GLU A 37 12.74 13.86 -33.30
CA GLU A 37 13.91 13.75 -34.18
C GLU A 37 15.17 13.31 -33.43
N ARG A 38 15.29 13.68 -32.14
CA ARG A 38 16.49 13.44 -31.35
C ARG A 38 16.59 12.00 -30.85
N PHE A 39 15.45 11.34 -30.71
CA PHE A 39 15.37 9.96 -30.22
C PHE A 39 15.03 8.97 -31.33
N ALA A 40 14.82 9.44 -32.56
CA ALA A 40 14.39 8.61 -33.69
C ALA A 40 15.30 7.40 -33.91
N ASP A 41 16.62 7.60 -33.89
CA ASP A 41 17.59 6.53 -34.10
C ASP A 41 17.56 5.50 -32.96
N ALA A 42 17.59 5.96 -31.70
CA ALA A 42 17.53 5.08 -30.53
C ALA A 42 16.20 4.30 -30.45
N LEU A 43 15.09 4.95 -30.82
CA LEU A 43 13.77 4.34 -30.86
C LEU A 43 13.67 3.29 -31.98
N ALA A 44 14.30 3.55 -33.14
CA ALA A 44 14.36 2.60 -34.24
C ALA A 44 15.21 1.37 -33.88
N GLU A 45 16.36 1.58 -33.24
CA GLU A 45 17.22 0.49 -32.76
C GLU A 45 16.51 -0.38 -31.72
N ALA A 46 15.87 0.23 -30.72
CA ALA A 46 15.11 -0.50 -29.70
C ALA A 46 13.97 -1.32 -30.33
N ARG A 47 13.23 -0.75 -31.29
CA ARG A 47 12.16 -1.47 -32.01
C ARG A 47 12.67 -2.63 -32.86
N LEU A 48 13.84 -2.49 -33.48
CA LEU A 48 14.45 -3.58 -34.24
C LEU A 48 14.79 -4.75 -33.34
N LEU A 49 15.32 -4.49 -32.14
CA LEU A 49 15.62 -5.51 -31.16
C LEU A 49 14.33 -6.18 -30.63
N ASP A 50 13.33 -5.37 -30.28
CA ASP A 50 12.04 -5.88 -29.80
C ASP A 50 11.36 -6.77 -30.86
N ALA A 51 11.39 -6.36 -32.14
CA ALA A 51 10.87 -7.15 -33.25
C ALA A 51 11.66 -8.44 -33.48
N ALA A 52 12.98 -8.44 -33.26
CA ALA A 52 13.81 -9.64 -33.36
C ALA A 52 13.45 -10.67 -32.27
N PHE A 53 13.09 -10.21 -31.06
CA PHE A 53 12.62 -11.10 -30.00
C PHE A 53 11.19 -11.59 -30.23
N GLU A 54 10.30 -10.75 -30.76
CA GLU A 54 8.92 -11.15 -31.07
C GLU A 54 8.84 -12.15 -32.23
N ALA A 55 9.81 -12.14 -33.13
CA ALA A 55 9.89 -13.09 -34.25
C ALA A 55 10.13 -14.54 -33.79
N GLU A 56 10.69 -14.75 -32.60
CA GLU A 56 10.97 -16.08 -32.10
C GLU A 56 9.71 -16.67 -31.42
N PRO A 57 9.16 -17.79 -31.95
CA PRO A 57 7.97 -18.39 -31.36
C PRO A 57 8.27 -18.90 -29.95
N MET A 58 7.50 -18.43 -28.98
CA MET A 58 7.58 -18.94 -27.61
C MET A 58 7.17 -20.43 -27.61
N PRO A 59 8.03 -21.36 -27.13
CA PRO A 59 7.67 -22.76 -27.08
C PRO A 59 6.48 -22.97 -26.11
N GLU A 60 5.52 -23.80 -26.51
CA GLU A 60 4.44 -24.17 -25.61
C GLU A 60 5.01 -24.88 -24.37
N PRO A 61 4.57 -24.50 -23.15
CA PRO A 61 5.01 -25.18 -21.95
C PRO A 61 4.52 -26.64 -21.95
N ASP A 62 5.37 -27.55 -21.48
CA ASP A 62 5.02 -28.97 -21.34
C ASP A 62 3.77 -29.11 -20.45
N PRO A 63 2.71 -29.83 -20.88
CA PRO A 63 1.49 -30.00 -20.08
C PRO A 63 1.73 -30.66 -18.72
N SER A 64 2.83 -31.40 -18.55
CA SER A 64 3.24 -32.00 -17.28
C SER A 64 3.87 -30.99 -16.31
N LEU A 65 4.28 -29.81 -16.77
CA LEU A 65 4.91 -28.77 -15.93
C LEU A 65 3.99 -28.32 -14.80
N ALA A 66 2.70 -28.11 -15.10
CA ALA A 66 1.72 -27.73 -14.10
C ALA A 66 1.59 -28.78 -13.00
N ALA A 67 1.54 -30.06 -13.37
CA ALA A 67 1.47 -31.18 -12.42
C ALA A 67 2.75 -31.27 -11.55
N ARG A 68 3.92 -30.99 -12.12
CA ARG A 68 5.19 -30.95 -11.37
C ARG A 68 5.24 -29.79 -10.38
N ILE A 69 4.80 -28.59 -10.77
CA ILE A 69 4.71 -27.43 -9.88
C ILE A 69 3.76 -27.72 -8.72
N LEU A 70 2.60 -28.33 -8.98
CA LEU A 70 1.64 -28.75 -7.96
C LEU A 70 2.20 -29.82 -7.02
N ALA A 71 3.01 -30.74 -7.52
CA ALA A 71 3.66 -31.77 -6.71
C ALA A 71 4.78 -31.20 -5.83
N ASP A 72 5.50 -30.17 -6.32
CA ASP A 72 6.60 -29.52 -5.60
C ASP A 72 6.11 -28.42 -4.64
N ALA A 73 4.85 -27.99 -4.77
CA ALA A 73 4.25 -27.04 -3.86
C ALA A 73 4.33 -27.57 -2.41
N PRO A 74 4.79 -26.75 -1.44
CA PRO A 74 4.92 -27.18 -0.06
C PRO A 74 3.55 -27.57 0.47
N GLN A 75 3.32 -28.87 0.64
CA GLN A 75 2.07 -29.35 1.20
C GLN A 75 1.93 -28.81 2.62
N PRO A 76 0.76 -28.27 3.00
CA PRO A 76 0.50 -27.91 4.37
C PRO A 76 0.71 -29.17 5.20
N ARG A 77 1.66 -29.13 6.14
CA ARG A 77 1.86 -30.19 7.13
C ARG A 77 0.50 -30.39 7.79
N THR A 78 -0.20 -31.45 7.41
CA THR A 78 -1.45 -31.84 8.08
C THR A 78 -1.10 -31.88 9.55
N ALA A 79 -1.69 -30.99 10.33
CA ALA A 79 -1.38 -30.87 11.75
C ALA A 79 -1.62 -32.25 12.38
N ARG A 80 -0.54 -33.02 12.58
CA ARG A 80 -0.57 -34.27 13.32
C ARG A 80 -1.23 -33.94 14.64
N ASP A 81 -2.38 -34.57 14.90
CA ASP A 81 -3.22 -34.50 16.09
C ASP A 81 -2.56 -33.76 17.26
N SER A 82 -2.56 -32.43 17.18
CA SER A 82 -2.01 -31.61 18.25
C SER A 82 -3.06 -31.53 19.35
N LEU A 83 -2.62 -31.44 20.59
CA LEU A 83 -3.53 -31.25 21.72
C LEU A 83 -4.46 -30.03 21.51
N GLY A 84 -3.99 -29.00 20.79
CA GLY A 84 -4.78 -27.86 20.37
C GLY A 84 -5.92 -28.21 19.40
N ALA A 85 -5.70 -29.13 18.44
CA ALA A 85 -6.75 -29.62 17.54
C ALA A 85 -7.78 -30.51 18.26
N ARG A 86 -7.37 -31.21 19.32
CA ARG A 86 -8.27 -31.97 20.20
C ARG A 86 -9.10 -31.05 21.10
N LEU A 87 -8.47 -30.01 21.68
CA LEU A 87 -9.18 -29.00 22.46
C LEU A 87 -10.18 -28.23 21.61
N SER A 88 -9.81 -27.81 20.39
CA SER A 88 -10.73 -27.11 19.50
C SER A 88 -11.94 -27.97 19.11
N ARG A 89 -11.77 -29.28 18.97
CA ARG A 89 -12.88 -30.23 18.70
C ARG A 89 -13.81 -30.42 19.90
N ILE A 90 -13.29 -30.29 21.13
CA ILE A 90 -14.10 -30.32 22.37
C ILE A 90 -14.82 -28.97 22.58
N LEU A 91 -14.14 -27.85 22.33
CA LEU A 91 -14.72 -26.52 22.47
C LEU A 91 -15.70 -26.17 21.34
N MET A 92 -15.56 -26.80 20.17
CA MET A 92 -16.38 -26.58 18.97
C MET A 92 -16.93 -27.91 18.41
N PRO A 93 -17.93 -28.52 19.08
CA PRO A 93 -18.45 -29.83 18.68
C PRO A 93 -19.23 -29.83 17.35
N ASN A 94 -19.66 -28.67 16.84
CA ASN A 94 -20.47 -28.55 15.60
C ASN A 94 -19.72 -27.91 14.40
N GLY A 95 -18.39 -27.92 14.40
CA GLY A 95 -17.59 -27.41 13.28
C GLY A 95 -17.63 -25.87 13.14
N GLN A 96 -16.85 -25.35 12.18
CA GLN A 96 -16.55 -23.93 11.87
C GLN A 96 -17.77 -23.03 11.51
N ARG A 97 -18.92 -23.22 12.15
CA ARG A 97 -20.17 -22.49 11.89
C ARG A 97 -20.47 -21.41 12.94
N TRP A 98 -19.47 -20.98 13.72
CA TRP A 98 -19.54 -19.70 14.42
C TRP A 98 -19.09 -18.57 13.50
N PRO A 99 -19.73 -17.40 13.58
CA PRO A 99 -20.04 -16.62 12.40
C PRO A 99 -18.85 -15.75 12.03
N ALA A 100 -18.14 -16.12 10.96
CA ALA A 100 -17.33 -15.16 10.22
C ALA A 100 -18.14 -13.89 9.88
N GLY A 101 -19.48 -14.00 9.81
CA GLY A 101 -20.40 -12.87 9.73
C GLY A 101 -20.40 -11.91 10.92
N ALA A 102 -20.19 -12.33 12.17
CA ALA A 102 -20.16 -11.38 13.30
C ALA A 102 -18.84 -10.59 13.35
N ALA A 103 -17.73 -11.21 12.98
CA ALA A 103 -16.43 -10.54 12.88
C ALA A 103 -16.39 -9.56 11.70
N LEU A 104 -16.99 -9.91 10.56
CA LEU A 104 -17.14 -8.99 9.43
C LEU A 104 -18.17 -7.88 9.69
N ALA A 105 -19.25 -8.17 10.44
CA ALA A 105 -20.24 -7.17 10.80
C ALA A 105 -19.71 -6.11 11.78
N SER A 106 -18.87 -6.49 12.75
CA SER A 106 -18.24 -5.51 13.65
C SER A 106 -17.22 -4.62 12.91
N LEU A 107 -16.46 -5.20 11.97
CA LEU A 107 -15.60 -4.43 11.06
C LEU A 107 -16.39 -3.47 10.16
N GLY A 108 -17.52 -3.94 9.60
CA GLY A 108 -18.39 -3.11 8.78
C GLY A 108 -19.03 -1.95 9.55
N MET A 109 -19.49 -2.20 10.78
CA MET A 109 -20.07 -1.16 11.64
C MET A 109 -19.02 -0.11 12.04
N GLY A 110 -17.79 -0.55 12.36
CA GLY A 110 -16.67 0.34 12.67
C GLY A 110 -16.22 1.18 11.47
N LEU A 111 -16.13 0.58 10.29
CA LEU A 111 -15.78 1.26 9.04
C LEU A 111 -16.86 2.29 8.64
N PHE A 112 -18.13 1.93 8.78
CA PHE A 112 -19.24 2.82 8.47
C PHE A 112 -19.30 4.01 9.44
N ALA A 113 -19.17 3.76 10.75
CA ALA A 113 -19.10 4.81 11.76
C ALA A 113 -17.90 5.75 11.50
N GLY A 114 -16.73 5.20 11.16
CA GLY A 114 -15.54 5.96 10.79
C GLY A 114 -15.71 6.79 9.52
N TYR A 115 -16.36 6.24 8.49
CA TYR A 115 -16.63 6.95 7.23
C TYR A 115 -17.62 8.12 7.44
N THR A 116 -18.69 7.90 8.20
CA THR A 116 -19.67 8.97 8.50
C THR A 116 -19.09 10.04 9.43
N ALA A 117 -18.19 9.66 10.35
CA ALA A 117 -17.48 10.61 11.21
C ALA A 117 -16.47 11.45 10.42
N SER A 118 -15.78 10.86 9.44
CA SER A 118 -14.84 11.59 8.56
C SER A 118 -15.53 12.63 7.67
N ALA A 119 -16.78 12.40 7.26
CA ALA A 119 -17.58 13.39 6.54
C ALA A 119 -18.11 14.50 7.45
N SER A 120 -18.09 14.26 8.76
CA SER A 120 -18.49 15.19 9.82
C SER A 120 -17.24 15.74 10.50
N SER A 121 -16.32 16.35 9.74
CA SER A 121 -15.30 17.20 10.33
C SER A 121 -15.98 18.42 10.96
N VAL A 122 -16.48 18.24 12.18
CA VAL A 122 -16.77 19.33 13.11
C VAL A 122 -15.45 20.05 13.34
N PRO A 123 -15.41 21.39 13.23
CA PRO A 123 -14.16 22.14 13.29
C PRO A 123 -13.47 21.94 14.65
N ALA A 124 -12.17 21.66 14.58
CA ALA A 124 -11.12 21.87 15.57
C ALA A 124 -11.55 22.41 16.96
N THR A 125 -12.19 21.57 17.79
CA THR A 125 -12.36 21.82 19.24
C THR A 125 -11.51 20.87 20.09
N TYR A 126 -11.01 19.78 19.51
CA TYR A 126 -10.16 18.81 20.22
C TYR A 126 -8.75 19.35 20.49
N GLU A 127 -8.26 20.24 19.63
CA GLU A 127 -6.94 20.86 19.79
C GLU A 127 -6.94 21.79 21.02
N THR A 128 -8.05 22.49 21.27
CA THR A 128 -8.23 23.40 22.40
C THR A 128 -8.35 22.67 23.75
N GLU A 129 -9.07 21.54 23.81
CA GLU A 129 -9.15 20.75 25.05
C GLU A 129 -7.82 20.02 25.35
N ALA A 130 -7.14 19.52 24.31
CA ALA A 130 -5.84 18.88 24.48
C ALA A 130 -4.75 19.89 24.89
N GLU A 131 -4.73 21.09 24.29
CA GLU A 131 -3.85 22.18 24.73
C GLU A 131 -4.16 22.59 26.17
N ALA A 132 -5.44 22.73 26.56
CA ALA A 132 -5.82 23.10 27.92
C ALA A 132 -5.32 22.09 28.97
N VAL A 133 -5.40 20.79 28.69
CA VAL A 133 -4.88 19.74 29.60
C VAL A 133 -3.34 19.76 29.65
N VAL A 134 -2.68 20.05 28.53
CA VAL A 134 -1.20 20.19 28.49
C VAL A 134 -0.75 21.43 29.26
N TYR A 135 -1.43 22.57 29.12
CA TYR A 135 -1.15 23.79 29.88
C TYR A 135 -1.42 23.61 31.38
N ALA A 136 -2.49 22.90 31.75
CA ALA A 136 -2.77 22.54 33.14
C ALA A 136 -1.72 21.58 33.72
N ALA A 137 -1.27 20.58 32.95
CA ALA A 137 -0.26 19.61 33.39
C ALA A 137 1.16 20.22 33.50
N LEU A 138 1.48 21.21 32.66
CA LEU A 138 2.71 22.00 32.74
C LEU A 138 2.67 23.05 33.86
N GLY A 139 1.55 23.15 34.60
CA GLY A 139 1.42 24.02 35.78
C GLY A 139 1.25 25.50 35.46
N TYR A 140 0.97 25.86 34.21
CA TYR A 140 0.76 27.27 33.83
C TYR A 140 -0.49 27.89 34.47
N ASP A 141 -1.50 27.06 34.81
CA ASP A 141 -2.73 27.47 35.50
C ASP A 141 -2.49 28.00 36.93
N GLN A 142 -1.40 27.57 37.60
CA GLN A 142 -1.08 28.06 38.94
C GLN A 142 -0.44 29.46 38.93
N TYR A 143 0.13 29.92 37.82
CA TYR A 143 0.83 31.21 37.79
C TYR A 143 -0.12 32.41 37.87
N ASP A 144 -1.34 32.31 37.35
CA ASP A 144 -2.33 33.39 37.48
C ASP A 144 -2.88 33.51 38.91
N THR A 145 -3.01 32.39 39.64
CA THR A 145 -3.41 32.43 41.07
C THR A 145 -2.38 33.16 41.94
N TYR A 146 -1.08 33.08 41.60
CA TYR A 146 -0.03 33.82 42.33
C TYR A 146 0.09 35.30 41.94
N LEU A 147 -0.53 35.74 40.85
CA LEU A 147 -0.57 37.15 40.45
C LEU A 147 -1.82 37.88 40.98
N GLU A 148 -2.93 37.17 41.21
CA GLU A 148 -4.12 37.75 41.86
C GLU A 148 -4.02 37.79 43.41
N GLU A 149 -3.16 36.98 44.03
CA GLU A 149 -2.97 36.94 45.49
C GLU A 149 -1.77 37.76 45.97
N ALA A 150 -1.54 38.93 45.35
CA ALA A 150 -0.78 40.01 45.97
C ALA A 150 -1.76 41.06 46.52
N PRO A 151 -2.26 40.91 47.76
CA PRO A 151 -2.89 42.05 48.44
C PRO A 151 -1.86 43.18 48.53
N LEU A 152 -2.24 44.33 47.98
CA LEU A 152 -1.61 45.61 48.25
C LEU A 152 -1.79 45.89 49.75
N ASP A 153 -0.79 45.53 50.55
CA ASP A 153 -0.65 46.02 51.92
C ASP A 153 -0.16 47.48 51.86
N GLU A 154 -1.10 48.43 52.03
CA GLU A 154 -0.85 49.75 52.65
C GLU A 154 -0.98 49.66 54.17
#